data_AF-A0A1H0YWM5-F1
#
_entry.id   AF-A0A1H0YWM5-F1
#
_cell.length_a   1.000
_cell.length_b   1.000
_cell.length_c   1.000
_cell.angle_alpha   90.00
_cell.angle_beta   90.00
_cell.angle_gamma   90.00
#
_symmetry.space_group_name_H-M   'P 1'
#
loop_
_entity.id
_entity.type
_entity.pdbx_description
1 polymer ?
#
loop_
_entity_poly.entity_id
_entity_poly.type
_entity_poly.pdbx_seq_one_letter_code
_entity_poly.pdbx_strand_id
1 'polypeptide(L)' 'MSAMDELASISHLLPLPVLKDINQRCGDWLSTGGKHDDPYIHQQLSFANNFIKAQEDK' A
#
# COMPACT_ATOMS: atom_id res chain seq x y z
N MET A 1 -11.65 6.24 -7.78
CA MET A 1 -10.30 6.30 -7.17
C MET A 1 -9.98 4.87 -6.82
N SER A 2 -8.87 4.32 -7.31
CA SER A 2 -8.48 2.93 -7.04
C SER A 2 -7.74 2.81 -5.71
N ALA A 3 -7.63 1.59 -5.18
CA ALA A 3 -6.80 1.31 -4.00
C ALA A 3 -5.33 1.76 -4.19
N MET A 4 -4.78 1.64 -5.40
CA MET A 4 -3.44 2.13 -5.73
C MET A 4 -3.32 3.66 -5.63
N ASP A 5 -4.35 4.40 -6.08
CA ASP A 5 -4.35 5.87 -5.99
C ASP A 5 -4.34 6.32 -4.51
N GLU A 6 -5.08 5.62 -3.66
CA GLU A 6 -5.11 5.88 -2.22
C GLU A 6 -3.77 5.55 -1.56
N LEU A 7 -3.15 4.42 -1.91
CA LEU A 7 -1.79 4.07 -1.48
C LEU A 7 -0.77 5.15 -1.86
N ALA A 8 -0.84 5.67 -3.08
CA ALA A 8 0.04 6.74 -3.53
C ALA A 8 -0.15 8.02 -2.70
N SER A 9 -1.39 8.35 -2.35
CA SER A 9 -1.71 9.54 -1.54
C SER A 9 -1.12 9.49 -0.13
N ILE A 10 -1.04 8.30 0.49
CA ILE A 10 -0.50 8.12 1.86
C ILE A 10 0.97 7.71 1.88
N SER A 11 1.60 7.48 0.73
CA SER A 11 2.96 6.93 0.62
C SER A 11 4.03 7.76 1.37
N HIS A 12 3.85 9.07 1.44
CA HIS A 12 4.73 10.00 2.14
C HIS A 12 4.71 9.87 3.68
N LEU A 13 3.71 9.19 4.24
CA LEU A 13 3.58 8.90 5.67
C LEU A 13 4.30 7.61 6.08
N LEU A 14 4.73 6.80 5.10
CA LEU A 14 5.35 5.50 5.35
C LEU A 14 6.88 5.61 5.44
N PRO A 15 7.51 4.96 6.42
CA PRO A 15 8.96 4.79 6.42
C PRO A 15 9.43 4.08 5.16
N LEU A 16 10.61 4.46 4.66
CA LEU A 16 11.18 3.92 3.42
C LEU A 16 11.19 2.38 3.34
N PRO A 17 11.53 1.62 4.41
CA PRO A 17 11.46 0.15 4.35
C PRO A 17 10.05 -0.39 4.09
N VAL A 18 9.03 0.23 4.70
CA VAL A 18 7.62 -0.17 4.58
C VAL A 18 7.08 0.18 3.19
N LEU A 19 7.37 1.40 2.72
CA LEU A 19 6.99 1.83 1.38
C LEU A 19 7.59 0.92 0.30
N LYS A 20 8.85 0.52 0.45
CA LYS A 20 9.54 -0.37 -0.50
C LYS A 20 8.90 -1.76 -0.57
N ASP A 21 8.55 -2.36 0.58
CA ASP A 21 7.89 -3.67 0.64
C ASP A 21 6.52 -3.63 -0.04
N ILE A 22 5.70 -2.61 0.28
CA ILE A 22 4.38 -2.43 -0.34
C ILE A 22 4.51 -2.23 -1.85
N ASN A 23 5.43 -1.37 -2.28
CA ASN A 23 5.64 -1.11 -3.70
C ASN A 23 6.08 -2.39 -4.46
N GLN A 24 6.93 -3.22 -3.86
CA GLN A 24 7.35 -4.49 -4.45
C GLN A 24 6.18 -5.47 -4.57
N ARG A 25 5.39 -5.66 -3.51
CA ARG A 25 4.20 -6.53 -3.53
C ARG A 25 3.19 -6.12 -4.59
N CYS A 26 2.89 -4.82 -4.66
CA CYS A 26 2.02 -4.26 -5.68
C CYS A 26 2.59 -4.50 -7.09
N GLY A 27 3.88 -4.23 -7.30
CA GLY A 27 4.55 -4.46 -8.58
C GLY A 27 4.53 -5.93 -9.03
N ASP A 28 4.78 -6.86 -8.10
CA ASP A 28 4.73 -8.29 -8.36
C ASP A 28 3.31 -8.73 -8.76
N TRP A 29 2.28 -8.23 -8.07
CA TRP A 29 0.88 -8.52 -8.39
C TRP A 29 0.51 -8.03 -9.80
N LEU A 30 0.83 -6.78 -10.12
CA LEU A 30 0.56 -6.21 -11.43
C LEU A 30 1.29 -6.95 -12.55
N SER A 31 2.51 -7.43 -12.28
CA SER A 31 3.30 -8.21 -13.24
C SER A 31 2.65 -9.55 -13.59
N THR A 32 1.78 -10.09 -12.74
CA THR A 32 0.99 -11.30 -13.00
C THR A 32 -0.36 -11.05 -13.70
N GLY A 33 -0.65 -9.80 -14.08
CA GLY A 33 -1.94 -9.41 -14.68
C GLY A 33 -2.97 -8.91 -13.66
N GLY A 34 -2.56 -8.66 -12.42
CA GLY A 34 -3.39 -8.02 -11.42
C GLY A 34 -3.74 -6.57 -11.79
N LYS A 35 -4.79 -6.04 -11.16
CA LYS A 35 -5.31 -4.68 -11.37
C LYS A 35 -5.07 -3.80 -10.15
N HIS A 36 -5.07 -2.49 -10.39
CA HIS A 36 -4.83 -1.46 -9.37
C HIS A 36 -5.91 -1.40 -8.26
N ASP A 37 -7.04 -2.07 -8.46
CA ASP A 37 -8.19 -2.08 -7.57
C ASP A 37 -8.57 -3.51 -7.13
N ASP A 38 -7.65 -4.46 -7.31
CA ASP A 38 -7.89 -5.83 -6.88
C ASP A 38 -7.91 -5.95 -5.34
N PRO A 39 -8.60 -6.97 -4.79
CA PRO A 39 -8.60 -7.23 -3.35
C PRO A 39 -7.22 -7.29 -2.72
N TYR A 40 -6.20 -7.73 -3.48
CA TYR A 40 -4.81 -7.74 -3.01
C TYR A 40 -4.24 -6.35 -2.77
N ILE A 41 -4.54 -5.37 -3.63
CA ILE A 41 -4.09 -3.98 -3.44
C ILE A 41 -4.81 -3.33 -2.26
N HIS A 42 -6.10 -3.64 -2.07
CA HIS A 42 -6.84 -3.22 -0.87
C HIS A 42 -6.24 -3.78 0.44
N GLN A 43 -5.66 -4.99 0.41
CA GLN A 43 -4.94 -5.53 1.57
C GLN A 43 -3.67 -4.73 1.87
N GLN A 44 -2.91 -4.34 0.84
CA GLN A 44 -1.72 -3.49 1.01
C GLN A 44 -2.08 -2.11 1.55
N LEU A 45 -3.15 -1.51 1.04
CA LEU A 45 -3.71 -0.25 1.55
C LEU A 45 -4.14 -0.35 3.02
N SER A 46 -4.85 -1.42 3.38
CA SER A 46 -5.30 -1.66 4.75
C SER A 46 -4.12 -1.81 5.71
N PHE A 47 -3.07 -2.52 5.29
CA PHE A 47 -1.83 -2.63 6.05
C PHE A 47 -1.16 -1.26 6.24
N ALA A 48 -1.01 -0.46 5.18
CA ALA A 48 -0.43 0.88 5.26
C ALA A 48 -1.19 1.79 6.23
N ASN A 49 -2.52 1.83 6.13
CA ASN A 49 -3.37 2.61 7.03
C ASN A 49 -3.24 2.19 8.49
N ASN A 50 -3.21 0.88 8.76
CA ASN A 50 -3.04 0.37 10.12
C ASN A 50 -1.65 0.66 10.67
N PHE A 51 -0.62 0.60 9.82
CA PHE A 51 0.74 0.97 10.20
C PHE A 51 0.82 2.44 10.61
N ILE A 52 0.25 3.36 9.84
CA ILE A 52 0.24 4.80 10.12
C ILE A 52 -0.46 5.07 11.46
N LYS A 53 -1.67 4.52 11.67
CA LYS A 53 -2.40 4.65 12.94
C LYS A 53 -1.58 4.19 14.14
N ALA A 54 -0.89 3.06 14.01
CA ALA A 54 -0.03 2.53 15.08
C ALA A 54 1.25 3.36 15.34
N GLN A 55 1.62 4.29 14.46
CA GLN A 55 2.68 5.27 14.72
C GLN A 55 2.14 6.51 15.45
N GLU A 56 0.89 6.91 15.19
CA GLU A 56 0.24 8.04 15.86
C GLU A 56 -0.09 7.74 17.32
N ASP A 57 -0.39 6.49 17.65
CA ASP A 57 -0.68 6.03 19.02
C ASP A 57 0.58 5.87 19.92
N LYS A 58 1.76 6.25 19.44
CA LYS A 58 3.04 6.16 20.17
C LYS A 58 3.55 7.52 20.62
#